data_AF-A0A9W7L3W1-F1
#
_entry.id   AF-A0A9W7L3W1-F1
#
_cell.length_a   1.000
_cell.length_b   1.000
_cell.length_c   1.000
_cell.angle_alpha   90.00
_cell.angle_beta   90.00
_cell.angle_gamma   90.00
#
_symmetry.space_group_name_H-M   'P 1'
#
loop_
_entity.id
_entity.type
_entity.pdbx_description
1 polymer ?
#
loop_
_entity_poly.entity_id
_entity_poly.type
_entity_poly.pdbx_seq_one_letter_code
_entity_poly.pdbx_strand_id
1 'polypeptide(L)'
;MASALRKGTVQSELKFGAGANSSAHSGANVNARKLEESEETRHASSGKNLGSAIMKARMAKKMTQKQLATAINEKPQVVGQYEQGKAIPNPQIISKLERQVREV
;
A
#
# COMPACT_ATOMS: atom_id res chain seq x y z
N MET A 1 -7.87 1.05 -28.21
CA MET A 1 -7.64 -0.41 -28.24
C MET A 1 -8.50 -1.16 -29.25
N ALA A 2 -9.81 -0.89 -29.38
CA ALA A 2 -10.70 -1.65 -30.26
C ALA A 2 -10.35 -1.64 -31.77
N SER A 3 -9.70 -0.59 -32.30
CA SER A 3 -9.34 -0.50 -33.72
C SER A 3 -8.15 -1.40 -34.11
N ALA A 4 -7.19 -1.63 -33.20
CA ALA A 4 -6.01 -2.47 -33.46
C ALA A 4 -6.32 -3.97 -33.39
N LEU A 5 -7.23 -4.37 -32.49
CA LEU A 5 -7.74 -5.76 -32.39
C LEU A 5 -8.40 -6.23 -33.69
N ARG A 6 -9.16 -5.36 -34.38
CA ARG A 6 -9.84 -5.70 -35.64
C ARG A 6 -8.89 -5.82 -36.84
N LYS A 7 -7.71 -5.18 -36.77
CA LYS A 7 -6.70 -5.17 -37.85
C LYS A 7 -5.61 -6.24 -37.66
N GLY A 8 -5.72 -7.11 -36.64
CA GLY A 8 -4.82 -8.25 -36.42
C GLY A 8 -3.38 -7.89 -36.02
N THR A 9 -3.09 -6.63 -35.73
CA THR A 9 -1.74 -6.11 -35.46
C THR A 9 -1.50 -5.91 -33.96
N VAL A 10 -1.89 -6.88 -33.15
CA VAL A 10 -1.73 -6.83 -31.68
C VAL A 10 -0.59 -7.76 -31.27
N GLN A 11 0.44 -7.20 -30.65
CA GLN A 11 1.46 -7.96 -29.94
C GLN A 11 0.99 -8.21 -28.50
N SER A 12 1.09 -9.46 -28.05
CA SER A 12 0.78 -9.85 -26.68
C SER A 12 2.05 -10.26 -25.95
N GLU A 13 2.35 -9.60 -24.84
CA GLU A 13 3.45 -9.99 -23.95
C GLU A 13 2.87 -10.29 -22.56
N LEU A 14 3.46 -11.26 -21.88
CA LEU A 14 3.13 -11.57 -20.49
C LEU A 14 3.73 -10.49 -19.58
N LYS A 15 2.92 -9.99 -18.64
CA LYS A 15 3.42 -9.06 -17.62
C LYS A 15 4.39 -9.78 -16.69
N PHE A 16 5.48 -9.12 -16.32
CA PHE A 16 6.39 -9.61 -15.29
C PHE A 16 5.62 -9.84 -13.98
N GLY A 17 5.72 -11.05 -13.41
CA GLY A 17 4.96 -11.45 -12.22
C GLY A 17 3.47 -11.79 -12.48
N ALA A 18 3.06 -11.99 -13.73
CA ALA A 18 1.68 -12.42 -14.05
C ALA A 18 1.35 -13.77 -13.41
N GLY A 19 0.13 -13.90 -12.87
CA GLY A 19 -0.36 -15.14 -12.25
C GLY A 19 0.03 -15.32 -10.77
N ALA A 20 0.71 -14.35 -10.15
CA ALA A 20 1.11 -14.40 -8.74
C ALA A 20 0.33 -13.41 -7.85
N ASN A 21 0.23 -13.71 -6.55
CA ASN A 21 -0.37 -12.87 -5.51
C ASN A 21 0.67 -12.38 -4.49
N SER A 22 1.55 -11.48 -4.93
CA SER A 22 2.61 -10.95 -4.07
C SER A 22 2.05 -10.21 -2.84
N SER A 23 2.62 -10.50 -1.68
CA SER A 23 2.27 -9.85 -0.40
C SER A 23 2.50 -8.34 -0.45
N ALA A 24 1.76 -7.59 0.37
CA ALA A 24 1.99 -6.16 0.54
C ALA A 24 3.37 -5.85 1.13
N HIS A 25 4.01 -6.82 1.80
CA HIS A 25 5.38 -6.71 2.30
C HIS A 25 6.43 -7.19 1.28
N SER A 26 6.01 -7.59 0.08
CA SER A 26 6.98 -7.93 -0.96
C SER A 26 7.77 -6.68 -1.36
N GLY A 27 9.05 -6.87 -1.67
CA GLY A 27 9.91 -5.79 -2.17
C GLY A 27 9.46 -5.18 -3.50
N ALA A 28 8.34 -5.64 -4.08
CA ALA A 28 7.79 -5.16 -5.34
C ALA A 28 7.43 -3.66 -5.34
N ASN A 29 7.22 -3.07 -4.16
CA ASN A 29 6.93 -1.65 -4.01
C ASN A 29 8.21 -0.79 -3.93
N VAL A 30 9.39 -1.41 -3.89
CA VAL A 30 10.69 -0.76 -3.82
C VAL A 30 11.44 -1.04 -5.12
N ASN A 31 11.87 0.00 -5.82
CA ASN A 31 12.72 -0.16 -7.00
C ASN A 31 14.11 -0.64 -6.54
N ALA A 32 14.30 -1.97 -6.44
CA ALA A 32 15.52 -2.59 -5.92
C ALA A 32 16.79 -2.07 -6.63
N ARG A 33 16.72 -1.84 -7.95
CA ARG A 33 17.82 -1.25 -8.74
C ARG A 33 18.23 0.14 -8.25
N LYS A 34 17.25 0.98 -7.87
CA LYS A 34 17.50 2.34 -7.37
C LYS A 34 18.03 2.32 -5.94
N LEU A 35 17.67 1.30 -5.15
CA LEU A 35 18.18 1.13 -3.78
C LEU A 35 19.63 0.62 -3.78
N GLU A 36 20.00 -0.26 -4.71
CA GLU A 36 21.40 -0.71 -4.88
C GLU A 36 22.35 0.41 -5.32
N GLU A 37 21.86 1.35 -6.12
CA GLU A 37 22.65 2.48 -6.64
C GLU A 37 22.79 3.64 -5.64
N SER A 38 22.01 3.64 -4.55
CA SER A 38 21.95 4.75 -3.59
C SER A 38 22.50 4.35 -2.21
N GLU A 39 23.55 5.03 -1.75
CA GLU A 39 24.11 4.83 -0.39
C GLU A 39 23.25 5.47 0.72
N GLU A 40 22.22 6.25 0.39
CA GLU A 40 21.38 6.94 1.36
C GLU A 40 20.22 6.07 1.89
N THR A 41 20.29 5.67 3.17
CA THR A 41 19.34 4.74 3.83
C THR A 41 18.08 5.42 4.37
N ARG A 42 17.93 6.74 4.19
CA ARG A 42 16.84 7.51 4.80
C ARG A 42 15.59 7.47 3.91
N HIS A 43 14.52 6.90 4.45
CA HIS A 43 13.22 6.82 3.77
C HIS A 43 12.28 7.93 4.27
N ALA A 44 11.57 8.57 3.35
CA ALA A 44 10.53 9.54 3.70
C ALA A 44 9.40 8.85 4.46
N SER A 45 9.03 9.38 5.62
CA SER A 45 7.95 8.83 6.44
C SER A 45 6.58 9.25 5.91
N SER A 46 5.56 8.46 6.23
CA SER A 46 4.13 8.70 5.96
C SER A 46 3.58 10.04 6.49
N GLY A 47 4.29 10.71 7.39
CA GLY A 47 3.96 12.04 7.88
C GLY A 47 2.84 12.05 8.94
N LYS A 48 2.87 13.05 9.83
CA LYS A 48 1.94 13.13 10.97
C LYS A 48 0.48 13.39 10.57
N ASN A 49 0.25 14.03 9.42
CA ASN A 49 -1.09 14.36 8.93
C ASN A 49 -1.88 13.09 8.56
N LEU A 50 -1.26 12.14 7.85
CA LEU A 50 -1.88 10.88 7.49
C LEU A 50 -2.20 10.05 8.74
N GLY A 51 -1.25 9.93 9.67
CA GLY A 51 -1.46 9.18 10.92
C GLY A 51 -2.60 9.75 11.78
N SER A 52 -2.69 11.08 11.87
CA SER A 52 -3.78 11.76 12.58
C SER A 52 -5.15 11.53 11.93
N ALA A 53 -5.20 11.51 10.59
CA ALA A 53 -6.44 11.25 9.84
C ALA A 53 -6.92 9.81 10.05
N ILE A 54 -6.02 8.82 9.99
CA ILE A 54 -6.34 7.41 10.24
C ILE A 54 -6.89 7.22 11.65
N MET A 55 -6.25 7.84 12.65
CA MET A 55 -6.70 7.73 14.04
C MET A 55 -8.10 8.29 14.23
N LYS A 56 -8.40 9.47 13.66
CA LYS A 56 -9.74 10.08 13.72
C LYS A 56 -10.78 9.20 13.04
N ALA A 57 -10.49 8.69 11.84
CA ALA A 57 -11.41 7.82 11.11
C ALA A 57 -11.66 6.49 11.84
N ARG A 58 -10.63 5.91 12.47
CA ARG A 58 -10.77 4.73 13.32
C ARG A 58 -11.70 5.00 14.53
N MET A 59 -11.54 6.15 15.18
CA MET A 59 -12.40 6.53 16.31
C MET A 59 -13.84 6.78 15.89
N ALA A 60 -14.08 7.42 14.74
CA ALA A 60 -15.42 7.61 14.17
C ALA A 60 -16.13 6.27 13.97
N LYS A 61 -15.40 5.27 13.45
CA LYS A 61 -15.91 3.90 13.23
C LYS A 61 -15.94 3.01 14.48
N LYS A 62 -15.60 3.56 15.67
CA LYS A 62 -15.52 2.85 16.96
C LYS A 62 -14.68 1.56 16.92
N MET A 63 -13.62 1.55 16.11
CA MET A 63 -12.72 0.39 15.98
C MET A 63 -11.48 0.54 16.85
N THR A 64 -10.98 -0.57 17.39
CA THR A 64 -9.64 -0.63 18.01
C THR A 64 -8.55 -0.82 16.96
N GLN A 65 -7.30 -0.51 17.28
CA GLN A 65 -6.16 -0.77 16.39
C GLN A 65 -6.07 -2.26 16.00
N LYS A 66 -6.36 -3.16 16.94
CA LYS A 66 -6.38 -4.61 16.70
C LYS A 66 -7.47 -5.00 15.71
N GLN A 67 -8.68 -4.47 15.86
CA GLN A 67 -9.79 -4.73 14.93
C GLN A 67 -9.51 -4.19 13.53
N LEU A 68 -8.95 -2.98 13.43
CA LEU A 68 -8.53 -2.41 12.15
C LEU A 68 -7.44 -3.28 11.50
N ALA A 69 -6.43 -3.68 12.26
CA ALA A 69 -5.34 -4.54 11.79
C ALA A 69 -5.84 -5.90 11.28
N THR A 70 -6.73 -6.56 12.02
CA THR A 70 -7.37 -7.81 11.58
C THR A 70 -8.18 -7.61 10.30
N ALA A 71 -8.91 -6.50 10.16
CA ALA A 71 -9.70 -6.22 8.97
C ALA A 71 -8.86 -6.01 7.70
N ILE A 72 -7.66 -5.44 7.82
CA ILE A 72 -6.74 -5.22 6.69
C ILE A 72 -5.72 -6.36 6.49
N ASN A 73 -5.78 -7.40 7.34
CA ASN A 73 -4.82 -8.50 7.39
C ASN A 73 -3.37 -8.04 7.63
N GLU A 74 -3.18 -7.12 8.57
CA GLU A 74 -1.86 -6.59 8.95
C GLU A 74 -1.60 -6.78 10.44
N LYS A 75 -0.34 -6.63 10.87
CA LYS A 75 0.01 -6.67 12.29
C LYS A 75 -0.45 -5.38 13.00
N PRO A 76 -0.93 -5.45 14.26
CA PRO A 76 -1.31 -4.25 15.03
C PRO A 76 -0.18 -3.21 15.14
N GLN A 77 1.07 -3.68 15.22
CA GLN A 77 2.26 -2.83 15.24
C GLN A 77 2.39 -1.95 13.99
N VAL A 78 2.03 -2.48 12.81
CA VAL A 78 2.11 -1.75 11.53
C VAL A 78 1.10 -0.59 11.56
N VAL A 79 -0.15 -0.86 11.95
CA VAL A 79 -1.19 0.18 12.09
C VAL A 79 -0.75 1.28 13.06
N GLY A 80 -0.17 0.91 14.21
CA GLY A 80 0.36 1.88 15.16
C GLY A 80 1.49 2.75 14.60
N GLN A 81 2.39 2.18 13.79
CA GLN A 81 3.47 2.94 13.13
C GLN A 81 2.93 3.93 12.09
N TYR A 82 1.85 3.58 11.38
CA TYR A 82 1.16 4.48 10.45
C TYR A 82 0.43 5.60 11.19
N GLU A 83 -0.29 5.29 12.28
CA GLU A 83 -0.96 6.31 13.12
C GLU A 83 0.06 7.28 13.74
N GLN A 84 1.27 6.82 14.06
CA GLN A 84 2.37 7.67 14.57
C GLN A 84 3.12 8.44 13.46
N GLY A 85 2.86 8.14 12.18
CA GLY A 85 3.58 8.73 11.05
C GLY A 85 5.07 8.38 11.03
N LYS A 86 5.44 7.18 11.49
CA LYS A 86 6.82 6.62 11.44
C LYS A 86 6.98 5.51 10.40
N ALA A 87 5.87 4.98 9.88
CA ALA A 87 5.91 3.91 8.90
C ALA A 87 6.38 4.41 7.53
N ILE A 88 7.15 3.56 6.84
CA ILE A 88 7.47 3.73 5.42
C ILE A 88 6.16 3.63 4.62
N PRO A 89 5.81 4.63 3.80
CA PRO A 89 4.57 4.64 3.04
C PRO A 89 4.52 3.45 2.07
N ASN A 90 3.59 2.52 2.31
CA ASN A 90 3.28 1.45 1.37
C ASN A 90 1.90 1.71 0.75
N PRO A 91 1.80 1.95 -0.58
CA PRO A 91 0.53 2.32 -1.22
C PRO A 91 -0.54 1.22 -1.10
N GLN A 92 -0.15 -0.06 -1.01
CA GLN A 92 -1.10 -1.16 -0.85
C GLN A 92 -1.72 -1.16 0.55
N ILE A 93 -0.92 -0.91 1.59
CA ILE A 93 -1.42 -0.83 2.97
C ILE A 93 -2.28 0.44 3.15
N ILE A 94 -1.86 1.56 2.57
CA ILE A 94 -2.63 2.82 2.60
C ILE A 94 -4.00 2.62 1.94
N SER A 95 -4.06 1.98 0.77
CA SER A 95 -5.34 1.73 0.08
C SER A 95 -6.27 0.82 0.90
N LYS A 96 -5.74 -0.21 1.58
CA LYS A 96 -6.54 -1.05 2.49
C LYS A 96 -7.07 -0.25 3.69
N LEU A 97 -6.22 0.58 4.29
CA LEU A 97 -6.59 1.45 5.41
C LEU A 97 -7.70 2.42 5.00
N GLU A 98 -7.52 3.13 3.88
CA GLU A 98 -8.51 4.06 3.33
C GLU A 98 -9.84 3.36 3.08
N ARG A 99 -9.84 2.19 2.44
CA ARG A 99 -11.07 1.44 2.18
C ARG A 99 -11.80 1.05 3.47
N GLN A 100 -11.04 0.69 4.50
CA GLN A 100 -11.63 0.21 5.75
C GLN A 100 -12.11 1.35 6.66
N VAL A 101 -11.46 2.52 6.63
CA VAL A 101 -11.81 3.66 7.49
C VAL A 101 -12.70 4.70 6.81
N ARG A 102 -12.82 4.69 5.47
CA ARG A 102 -13.78 5.52 4.75
C ARG A 102 -15.21 5.18 5.20
N GLU A 103 -15.99 6.21 5.48
CA GLU A 103 -17.45 6.10 5.58
C GLU A 103 -18.03 6.18 4.16
N VAL A 104 -19.03 5.34 3.91
CA VAL A 104 -19.73 5.27 2.61
C VAL A 104 -20.87 6.27 2.63
#